data_AF-A0A506Y4K8-F1
#
_entry.id   AF-A0A506Y4K8-F1
#
_cell.length_a   1.000
_cell.length_b   1.000
_cell.length_c   1.000
_cell.angle_alpha   90.00
_cell.angle_beta   90.00
_cell.angle_gamma   90.00
#
_symmetry.space_group_name_H-M   'P 1'
#
loop_
_entity.id
_entity.type
_entity.pdbx_description
1 polymer ?
#
loop_
_entity_poly.entity_id
_entity_poly.type
_entity_poly.pdbx_seq_one_letter_code
_entity_poly.pdbx_strand_id
1 'polypeptide(L)'
;MRGASVGDGGDASTIRNVSIRAHYPVRVTAEPVETRRGGRVRSENARLAILDATASEFARRGYEHLTIEGIAAAAGVGKQTIYRWWRSKGDLVAEAVLEDRLLGERFHIPDTGDLRADLATWLGEVFGMLAGPEGEGLLRSLIAAAADNADIGRRLRERIAGEGAGSGEASVTDRLRSAVAAGELATSAPVAEIAELLVGAVILRALSRTGGDREAVSRLVAAIVG
;
A
#
# COMPACT_ATOMS: atom_id res chain seq x y z
N MET A 1 -46.53 14.44 30.47
CA MET A 1 -45.96 15.42 29.51
C MET A 1 -44.45 15.24 29.57
N ARG A 2 -43.83 14.61 28.55
CA ARG A 2 -43.07 15.24 27.42
C ARG A 2 -42.01 16.23 27.94
N GLY A 3 -40.73 16.17 27.59
CA GLY A 3 -40.01 15.44 26.53
C GLY A 3 -38.49 15.63 26.63
N ALA A 4 -37.78 14.96 25.71
CA ALA A 4 -36.33 14.78 25.61
C ALA A 4 -35.57 15.92 24.90
N SER A 5 -34.22 15.91 25.04
CA SER A 5 -33.16 16.31 24.08
C SER A 5 -31.82 16.27 24.86
N VAL A 6 -30.81 15.43 24.62
CA VAL A 6 -29.91 15.20 23.47
C VAL A 6 -29.03 16.41 23.11
N GLY A 7 -27.71 16.21 23.14
CA GLY A 7 -26.63 17.03 22.57
C GLY A 7 -25.37 16.96 23.45
N ASP A 8 -24.37 16.10 23.20
CA ASP A 8 -23.36 16.10 22.12
C ASP A 8 -22.02 16.74 22.56
N GLY A 9 -20.91 16.11 22.17
CA GLY A 9 -19.69 16.84 21.78
C GLY A 9 -18.47 16.78 22.70
N GLY A 10 -17.51 15.90 22.35
CA GLY A 10 -16.06 16.10 22.50
C GLY A 10 -15.50 16.02 23.93
N ASP A 11 -14.42 15.30 24.22
CA ASP A 11 -13.13 15.56 23.57
C ASP A 11 -12.23 14.33 23.69
N ALA A 12 -12.13 13.55 22.62
CA ALA A 12 -11.10 12.55 22.42
C ALA A 12 -9.96 13.16 21.57
N SER A 13 -9.45 14.32 21.99
CA SER A 13 -8.21 14.88 21.46
C SER A 13 -7.03 14.22 22.14
N THR A 14 -6.44 13.20 21.50
CA THR A 14 -4.98 12.96 21.44
C THR A 14 -4.72 11.76 20.53
N ILE A 15 -4.73 11.98 19.21
CA ILE A 15 -3.89 11.17 18.31
C ILE A 15 -2.87 12.13 17.74
N ARG A 16 -1.64 11.98 18.21
CA ARG A 16 -0.50 12.82 17.87
C ARG A 16 -0.21 12.66 16.39
N ASN A 17 -0.11 13.80 15.72
CA ASN A 17 0.36 13.94 14.35
C ASN A 17 1.81 13.43 14.29
N VAL A 18 2.06 12.29 13.63
CA VAL A 18 3.42 11.75 13.45
C VAL A 18 3.91 12.18 12.08
N SER A 19 4.78 13.19 12.07
CA SER A 19 5.43 13.73 10.88
C SER A 19 6.34 12.70 10.22
N ILE A 20 6.20 12.56 8.90
CA ILE A 20 7.11 11.80 8.04
C ILE A 20 8.45 12.52 8.00
N ARG A 21 9.49 11.94 8.61
CA ARG A 21 10.86 12.46 8.53
C ARG A 21 11.77 11.39 7.91
N ALA A 22 11.91 11.45 6.59
CA ALA A 22 12.98 10.74 5.88
C ALA A 22 14.27 11.57 5.99
N HIS A 23 15.36 10.96 6.46
CA HIS A 23 16.68 11.58 6.46
C HIS A 23 17.69 10.64 5.79
N TYR A 24 18.20 11.04 4.63
CA TYR A 24 19.41 10.47 4.02
C TYR A 24 20.18 11.57 3.31
N PRO A 25 21.45 11.83 3.66
CA PRO A 25 22.32 12.66 2.84
C PRO A 25 23.17 11.79 1.90
N VAL A 26 23.15 12.09 0.60
CA VAL A 26 24.18 11.59 -0.34
C VAL A 26 24.89 12.80 -0.95
N ARG A 27 26.20 12.89 -0.75
CA ARG A 27 27.08 13.78 -1.54
C ARG A 27 27.85 12.90 -2.52
N VAL A 28 27.74 13.20 -3.81
CA VAL A 28 28.55 12.57 -4.88
C VAL A 28 29.37 13.66 -5.57
N THR A 29 30.70 13.54 -5.51
CA THR A 29 31.62 14.21 -6.44
C THR A 29 31.93 13.22 -7.57
N ALA A 30 31.72 13.63 -8.82
CA ALA A 30 31.88 12.78 -10.01
C ALA A 30 33.12 13.17 -10.82
N GLU A 31 33.85 12.16 -11.31
CA GLU A 31 34.65 12.26 -12.55
C GLU A 31 34.24 11.14 -13.53
N PRO A 32 34.26 11.37 -14.86
CA PRO A 32 33.51 10.54 -15.81
C PRO A 32 34.38 9.50 -16.53
N VAL A 33 33.83 8.29 -16.73
CA VAL A 33 34.28 7.34 -17.76
C VAL A 33 33.07 6.86 -18.56
N GLU A 34 33.13 7.11 -19.87
CA GLU A 34 32.06 6.85 -20.82
C GLU A 34 32.23 5.47 -21.48
N THR A 35 31.26 4.56 -21.29
CA THR A 35 31.11 3.35 -22.12
C THR A 35 29.63 3.11 -22.43
N ARG A 36 29.33 2.55 -23.61
CA ARG A 36 27.98 2.21 -24.11
C ARG A 36 27.17 1.23 -23.23
N ARG A 37 27.69 0.82 -22.07
CA ARG A 37 26.94 0.19 -20.96
C ARG A 37 26.17 1.21 -20.09
N GLY A 38 26.46 2.51 -20.24
CA GLY A 38 25.84 3.59 -19.48
C GLY A 38 24.35 3.80 -19.78
N GLY A 39 23.85 3.37 -20.97
CA GLY A 39 22.45 3.56 -21.35
C GLY A 39 21.45 2.82 -20.47
N ARG A 40 21.67 1.51 -20.24
CA ARG A 40 20.77 0.68 -19.43
C ARG A 40 20.83 1.07 -17.94
N VAL A 41 22.04 1.28 -17.41
CA VAL A 41 22.24 1.69 -16.01
C VAL A 41 21.64 3.08 -15.76
N ARG A 42 21.85 4.04 -16.66
CA ARG A 42 21.25 5.39 -16.56
C ARG A 42 19.72 5.35 -16.71
N SER A 43 19.20 4.44 -17.53
CA SER A 43 17.75 4.25 -17.68
C SER A 43 17.12 3.70 -16.39
N GLU A 44 17.76 2.73 -15.75
CA GLU A 44 17.28 2.17 -14.48
C GLU A 44 17.40 3.17 -13.33
N ASN A 45 18.51 3.91 -13.24
CA ASN A 45 18.66 4.97 -12.25
C ASN A 45 17.57 6.04 -12.40
N ALA A 46 17.21 6.39 -13.64
CA ALA A 46 16.10 7.31 -13.89
C ALA A 46 14.75 6.71 -13.47
N ARG A 47 14.51 5.42 -13.74
CA ARG A 47 13.30 4.71 -13.28
C ARG A 47 13.16 4.77 -11.76
N LEU A 48 14.23 4.40 -11.04
CA LEU A 48 14.24 4.43 -9.57
C LEU A 48 14.05 5.86 -9.02
N ALA A 49 14.74 6.86 -9.59
CA ALA A 49 14.56 8.26 -9.18
C ALA A 49 13.11 8.75 -9.38
N ILE A 50 12.43 8.29 -10.44
CA ILE A 50 11.01 8.62 -10.68
C ILE A 50 10.11 7.95 -9.63
N LEU A 51 10.38 6.68 -9.27
CA LEU A 51 9.62 5.97 -8.23
C LEU A 51 9.80 6.63 -6.86
N ASP A 52 11.03 6.99 -6.49
CA ASP A 52 11.33 7.67 -5.22
C ASP A 52 10.68 9.07 -5.17
N ALA A 53 10.75 9.83 -6.27
CA ALA A 53 10.06 11.13 -6.38
C ALA A 53 8.54 10.99 -6.30
N THR A 54 7.98 9.94 -6.90
CA THR A 54 6.55 9.62 -6.82
C THR A 54 6.14 9.37 -5.38
N ALA A 55 6.87 8.53 -4.66
CA ALA A 55 6.59 8.25 -3.25
C ALA A 55 6.68 9.50 -2.38
N SER A 56 7.72 10.31 -2.56
CA SER A 56 7.90 11.55 -1.82
C SER A 56 6.78 12.57 -2.07
N GLU A 57 6.37 12.77 -3.33
CA GLU A 57 5.30 13.73 -3.65
C GLU A 57 3.93 13.19 -3.25
N PHE A 58 3.70 11.89 -3.38
CA PHE A 58 2.49 11.23 -2.89
C PHE A 58 2.33 11.43 -1.38
N ALA A 59 3.37 11.13 -0.61
CA ALA A 59 3.36 11.28 0.85
C ALA A 59 3.13 12.73 1.32
N ARG A 60 3.44 13.71 0.46
CA ARG A 60 3.31 15.13 0.81
C ARG A 60 1.97 15.74 0.41
N ARG A 61 1.35 15.29 -0.69
CA ARG A 61 0.16 15.94 -1.26
C ARG A 61 -1.03 15.01 -1.49
N GLY A 62 -0.85 13.70 -1.33
CA GLY A 62 -1.81 12.67 -1.69
C GLY A 62 -1.94 12.46 -3.21
N TYR A 63 -2.72 11.43 -3.58
CA TYR A 63 -2.92 11.02 -4.97
C TYR A 63 -3.54 12.12 -5.86
N GLU A 64 -4.53 12.84 -5.34
CA GLU A 64 -5.32 13.82 -6.10
C GLU A 64 -4.45 14.98 -6.62
N HIS A 65 -3.50 15.44 -5.80
CA HIS A 65 -2.60 16.55 -6.15
C HIS A 65 -1.30 16.10 -6.81
N LEU A 66 -1.12 14.79 -7.02
CA LEU A 66 0.05 14.24 -7.69
C LEU A 66 -0.05 14.48 -9.21
N THR A 67 1.01 15.04 -9.80
CA THR A 67 1.09 15.34 -11.24
C THR A 67 2.37 14.77 -11.86
N ILE A 68 2.30 14.38 -13.14
CA ILE A 68 3.47 13.87 -13.88
C ILE A 68 4.53 14.97 -14.01
N GLU A 69 4.11 16.22 -14.17
CA GLU A 69 4.95 17.42 -14.15
C GLU A 69 5.74 17.54 -12.85
N GLY A 70 5.05 17.41 -11.72
CA GLY A 70 5.65 17.54 -10.39
C GLY A 70 6.65 16.42 -10.13
N ILE A 71 6.29 15.18 -10.49
CA ILE A 71 7.19 14.02 -10.37
C ILE A 71 8.42 14.21 -11.27
N ALA A 72 8.24 14.62 -12.53
CA ALA A 72 9.34 14.84 -13.47
C ALA A 72 10.32 15.89 -12.94
N ALA A 73 9.80 17.01 -12.42
CA ALA A 73 10.61 18.06 -11.81
C ALA A 73 11.36 17.56 -10.58
N ALA A 74 10.70 16.81 -9.69
CA ALA A 74 11.31 16.27 -8.48
C ALA A 74 12.39 15.20 -8.78
N ALA A 75 12.17 14.37 -9.80
CA ALA A 75 13.13 13.35 -10.25
C ALA A 75 14.26 13.92 -11.15
N GLY A 76 14.18 15.19 -11.55
CA GLY A 76 15.16 15.81 -12.45
C GLY A 76 15.14 15.22 -13.87
N VAL A 77 13.98 14.75 -14.34
CA VAL A 77 13.81 14.13 -15.67
C VAL A 77 12.76 14.87 -16.51
N GLY A 78 12.77 14.67 -17.82
CA GLY A 78 11.67 15.15 -18.68
C GLY A 78 10.47 14.21 -18.64
N LYS A 79 9.25 14.72 -18.86
CA LYS A 79 8.00 13.92 -18.88
C LYS A 79 8.07 12.70 -19.82
N GLN A 80 8.73 12.85 -20.97
CA GLN A 80 8.90 11.74 -21.92
C GLN A 80 9.73 10.58 -21.36
N THR A 81 10.58 10.84 -20.37
CA THR A 81 11.28 9.78 -19.64
C THR A 81 10.30 8.96 -18.81
N ILE A 82 9.30 9.59 -18.19
CA ILE A 82 8.25 8.91 -17.42
C ILE A 82 7.35 8.10 -18.36
N TYR A 83 6.83 8.73 -19.42
CA TYR A 83 5.91 8.07 -20.36
C TYR A 83 6.52 6.88 -21.13
N ARG A 84 7.85 6.79 -21.18
CA ARG A 84 8.55 5.62 -21.73
C ARG A 84 8.27 4.34 -20.93
N TRP A 85 8.04 4.47 -19.62
CA TRP A 85 7.85 3.35 -18.71
C TRP A 85 6.38 3.19 -18.27
N TRP A 86 5.69 4.30 -18.01
CA TRP A 86 4.34 4.29 -17.45
C TRP A 86 3.37 5.01 -18.36
N ARG A 87 2.25 4.36 -18.70
CA ARG A 87 1.24 4.93 -19.59
C ARG A 87 0.35 5.95 -18.88
N SER A 88 0.21 5.80 -17.57
CA SER A 88 -0.66 6.63 -16.73
C SER A 88 -0.01 6.97 -15.39
N LYS A 89 -0.56 7.97 -14.68
CA LYS A 89 -0.22 8.25 -13.28
C LYS A 89 -0.54 7.04 -12.38
N GLY A 90 -1.61 6.30 -12.68
CA GLY A 90 -1.99 5.09 -11.95
C GLY A 90 -0.96 3.98 -12.08
N ASP A 91 -0.43 3.74 -13.28
CA ASP A 91 0.61 2.73 -13.53
C ASP A 91 1.86 3.02 -12.70
N LEU A 92 2.28 4.29 -12.66
CA LEU A 92 3.44 4.73 -11.90
C LEU A 92 3.23 4.57 -10.38
N VAL A 93 2.05 4.91 -9.88
CA VAL A 93 1.69 4.72 -8.47
C VAL A 93 1.61 3.24 -8.12
N ALA A 94 1.03 2.40 -8.98
CA ALA A 94 0.97 0.96 -8.79
C ALA A 94 2.37 0.35 -8.75
N GLU A 95 3.27 0.78 -9.63
CA GLU A 95 4.65 0.32 -9.61
C GLU A 95 5.40 0.76 -8.35
N ALA A 96 5.18 1.99 -7.87
CA ALA A 96 5.73 2.45 -6.60
C ALA A 96 5.19 1.66 -5.38
N VAL A 97 3.94 1.16 -5.44
CA VAL A 97 3.42 0.21 -4.44
C VAL A 97 4.11 -1.15 -4.55
N LEU A 98 4.26 -1.68 -5.76
CA LEU A 98 4.88 -2.98 -6.00
C LEU A 98 6.35 -3.02 -5.55
N GLU A 99 7.06 -1.89 -5.65
CA GLU A 99 8.46 -1.67 -5.25
C GLU A 99 8.63 -1.20 -3.79
N ASP A 100 7.57 -1.33 -2.98
CA ASP A 100 7.57 -1.00 -1.54
C ASP A 100 7.91 0.46 -1.19
N ARG A 101 7.72 1.38 -2.15
CA ARG A 101 8.03 2.80 -1.96
C ARG A 101 6.89 3.60 -1.31
N LEU A 102 5.65 3.13 -1.44
CA LEU A 102 4.47 3.88 -0.98
C LEU A 102 3.85 3.36 0.32
N LEU A 103 3.85 2.04 0.52
CA LEU A 103 3.12 1.40 1.61
C LEU A 103 4.03 0.84 2.70
N GLY A 104 5.34 0.68 2.42
CA GLY A 104 6.34 0.25 3.41
C GLY A 104 5.89 -0.96 4.25
N GLU A 105 6.18 -0.90 5.55
CA GLU A 105 5.82 -1.94 6.54
C GLU A 105 4.31 -2.03 6.84
N ARG A 106 3.43 -1.24 6.22
CA ARG A 106 1.99 -1.24 6.55
C ARG A 106 1.26 -2.51 6.12
N PHE A 107 1.93 -3.40 5.41
CA PHE A 107 1.45 -4.75 5.10
C PHE A 107 1.89 -5.80 6.12
N HIS A 108 2.70 -5.42 7.12
CA HIS A 108 3.16 -6.33 8.15
C HIS A 108 2.02 -6.65 9.10
N ILE A 109 1.70 -7.95 9.21
CA ILE A 109 0.83 -8.45 10.27
C ILE A 109 1.73 -8.96 11.40
N PRO A 110 1.54 -8.48 12.63
CA PRO A 110 2.26 -9.02 13.78
C PRO A 110 2.09 -10.53 13.90
N ASP A 111 3.10 -11.22 14.43
CA ASP A 111 3.05 -12.64 14.76
C ASP A 111 3.17 -12.81 16.28
N THR A 112 2.09 -12.50 17.00
CA THR A 112 2.06 -12.50 18.47
C THR A 112 1.68 -13.86 19.07
N GLY A 113 1.31 -14.83 18.23
CA GLY A 113 0.72 -16.10 18.63
C GLY A 113 -0.81 -16.05 18.82
N ASP A 114 -1.46 -14.93 18.49
CA ASP A 114 -2.91 -14.81 18.41
C ASP A 114 -3.32 -14.22 17.05
N LEU A 115 -3.50 -15.09 16.06
CA LEU A 115 -3.92 -14.70 14.72
C LEU A 115 -5.17 -13.82 14.71
N ARG A 116 -6.15 -14.05 15.59
CA ARG A 116 -7.38 -13.24 15.60
C ARG A 116 -7.07 -11.81 16.03
N ALA A 117 -6.28 -11.63 17.08
CA ALA A 117 -5.86 -10.32 17.54
C ALA A 117 -4.96 -9.60 16.52
N ASP A 118 -4.05 -10.34 15.89
CA ASP A 118 -3.13 -9.83 14.88
C ASP A 118 -3.89 -9.33 13.64
N LEU A 119 -4.80 -10.14 13.09
CA LEU A 119 -5.65 -9.76 11.96
C LEU A 119 -6.58 -8.59 12.31
N ALA A 120 -7.16 -8.56 13.52
CA ALA A 120 -8.04 -7.48 13.93
C ALA A 120 -7.29 -6.13 14.03
N THR A 121 -6.07 -6.15 14.59
CA THR A 121 -5.22 -4.97 14.70
C THR A 121 -4.83 -4.47 13.32
N TRP A 122 -4.30 -5.36 12.48
CA TRP A 122 -3.90 -5.02 11.12
C TRP A 122 -5.06 -4.50 10.27
N LEU A 123 -6.24 -5.14 10.33
CA LEU A 123 -7.43 -4.67 9.61
C LEU A 123 -7.89 -3.28 10.08
N GLY A 124 -7.84 -3.02 11.38
CA GLY A 124 -8.15 -1.70 11.93
C GLY A 124 -7.24 -0.60 11.38
N GLU A 125 -5.93 -0.87 11.31
CA GLU A 125 -4.94 0.04 10.74
C GLU A 125 -5.14 0.25 9.24
N VAL A 126 -5.37 -0.83 8.49
CA VAL A 126 -5.62 -0.78 7.04
C VAL A 126 -6.90 0.02 6.74
N PHE A 127 -8.01 -0.25 7.43
CA PHE A 127 -9.23 0.52 7.21
C PHE A 127 -9.10 1.98 7.68
N GLY A 128 -8.37 2.24 8.76
CA GLY A 128 -8.05 3.61 9.19
C GLY A 128 -7.27 4.38 8.14
N MET A 129 -6.29 3.73 7.50
CA MET A 129 -5.52 4.30 6.40
C MET A 129 -6.41 4.59 5.17
N LEU A 130 -7.24 3.63 4.78
CA LEU A 130 -8.08 3.71 3.59
C LEU A 130 -9.28 4.66 3.75
N ALA A 131 -9.68 4.97 4.99
CA ALA A 131 -10.76 5.91 5.27
C ALA A 131 -10.39 7.39 5.00
N GLY A 132 -9.09 7.71 4.97
CA GLY A 132 -8.61 9.04 4.65
C GLY A 132 -8.65 9.36 3.14
N PRO A 133 -8.72 10.64 2.75
CA PRO A 133 -8.78 11.04 1.33
C PRO A 133 -7.56 10.56 0.52
N GLU A 134 -6.39 10.49 1.14
CA GLU A 134 -5.17 9.97 0.51
C GLU A 134 -5.26 8.46 0.23
N GLY A 135 -5.76 7.68 1.20
CA GLY A 135 -5.94 6.24 1.07
C GLY A 135 -7.04 5.87 0.07
N GLU A 136 -8.15 6.62 0.06
CA GLU A 136 -9.23 6.44 -0.92
C GLU A 136 -8.73 6.71 -2.35
N GLY A 137 -7.98 7.79 -2.56
CA GLY A 137 -7.36 8.11 -3.85
C GLY A 137 -6.37 7.04 -4.31
N LEU A 138 -5.53 6.54 -3.39
CA LEU A 138 -4.61 5.43 -3.68
C LEU A 138 -5.35 4.19 -4.14
N LEU A 139 -6.33 3.73 -3.35
CA LEU A 139 -7.08 2.51 -3.65
C LEU A 139 -7.75 2.57 -5.03
N ARG A 140 -8.44 3.68 -5.32
CA ARG A 140 -9.08 3.91 -6.62
C ARG A 140 -8.05 3.89 -7.75
N SER A 141 -6.89 4.51 -7.54
CA SER A 141 -5.83 4.53 -8.55
C SER A 141 -5.27 3.15 -8.87
N LEU A 142 -5.11 2.29 -7.86
CA LEU A 142 -4.61 0.92 -8.03
C LEU A 142 -5.63 0.07 -8.79
N ILE A 143 -6.92 0.20 -8.46
CA ILE A 143 -8.00 -0.49 -9.15
C ILE A 143 -8.06 -0.06 -10.62
N ALA A 144 -8.01 1.26 -10.88
CA ALA A 144 -8.01 1.78 -12.25
C ALA A 144 -6.80 1.28 -13.04
N ALA A 145 -5.60 1.33 -12.46
CA ALA A 145 -4.38 0.84 -13.10
C ALA A 145 -4.46 -0.67 -13.40
N ALA A 146 -4.99 -1.48 -12.47
CA ALA A 146 -5.16 -2.91 -12.67
C ALA A 146 -6.23 -3.23 -13.73
N ALA A 147 -7.29 -2.43 -13.83
CA ALA A 147 -8.33 -2.58 -14.84
C ALA A 147 -7.85 -2.21 -16.24
N ASP A 148 -7.04 -1.15 -16.36
CA ASP A 148 -6.49 -0.68 -17.64
C ASP A 148 -5.26 -1.48 -18.10
N ASN A 149 -4.53 -2.11 -17.16
CA ASN A 149 -3.30 -2.86 -17.43
C ASN A 149 -3.28 -4.21 -16.70
N ALA A 150 -3.54 -5.28 -17.44
CA ALA A 150 -3.56 -6.65 -16.91
C ALA A 150 -2.22 -7.11 -16.29
N ASP A 151 -1.08 -6.58 -16.73
CA ASP A 151 0.22 -6.88 -16.09
C ASP A 151 0.30 -6.32 -14.68
N ILE A 152 -0.18 -5.09 -14.47
CA ILE A 152 -0.25 -4.47 -13.14
C ILE A 152 -1.20 -5.26 -12.24
N GLY A 153 -2.38 -5.63 -12.75
CA GLY A 153 -3.33 -6.47 -12.01
C GLY A 153 -2.72 -7.81 -11.59
N ARG A 154 -2.01 -8.49 -12.50
CA ARG A 154 -1.29 -9.73 -12.21
C ARG A 154 -0.22 -9.53 -11.14
N ARG A 155 0.66 -8.53 -11.27
CA ARG A 155 1.75 -8.28 -10.32
C ARG A 155 1.24 -7.89 -8.93
N LEU A 156 0.14 -7.14 -8.84
CA LEU A 156 -0.52 -6.84 -7.57
C LEU A 156 -1.07 -8.10 -6.91
N ARG A 157 -1.67 -9.00 -7.69
CA ARG A 157 -2.14 -10.31 -7.20
C ARG A 157 -0.97 -11.18 -6.74
N GLU A 158 0.08 -11.33 -7.53
CA GLU A 158 1.29 -12.09 -7.19
C GLU A 158 1.91 -11.56 -5.88
N ARG A 159 1.91 -10.24 -5.67
CA ARG A 159 2.35 -9.64 -4.42
C ARG A 159 1.47 -10.03 -3.23
N ILE A 160 0.14 -10.07 -3.39
CA ILE A 160 -0.78 -10.54 -2.34
C ILE A 160 -0.54 -12.03 -2.03
N ALA A 161 -0.34 -12.84 -3.06
CA ALA A 161 -0.05 -14.27 -2.94
C ALA A 161 1.35 -14.58 -2.35
N GLY A 162 2.21 -13.57 -2.19
CA GLY A 162 3.59 -13.75 -1.71
C GLY A 162 4.54 -14.34 -2.77
N GLU A 163 4.22 -14.20 -4.05
CA GLU A 163 4.97 -14.78 -5.19
C GLU A 163 5.82 -13.74 -5.94
N GLY A 164 5.75 -12.46 -5.56
CA GLY A 164 6.40 -11.33 -6.25
C GLY A 164 7.82 -11.00 -5.78
N ALA A 165 8.57 -10.27 -6.62
CA ALA A 165 9.94 -9.77 -6.37
C ALA A 165 10.02 -8.58 -5.38
N GLY A 166 9.16 -8.59 -4.36
CA GLY A 166 9.21 -7.64 -3.24
C GLY A 166 10.24 -8.07 -2.19
N SER A 167 10.76 -7.10 -1.43
CA SER A 167 11.78 -7.33 -0.41
C SER A 167 11.17 -8.05 0.80
N GLY A 168 11.01 -9.37 0.76
CA GLY A 168 11.02 -10.29 1.90
C GLY A 168 10.29 -9.98 3.22
N GLU A 169 9.40 -8.99 3.30
CA GLU A 169 8.74 -8.57 4.52
C GLU A 169 7.35 -9.20 4.63
N ALA A 170 7.08 -9.75 5.82
CA ALA A 170 5.99 -10.67 6.11
C ALA A 170 4.63 -10.21 5.54
N SER A 171 4.25 -10.84 4.43
CA SER A 171 2.97 -10.62 3.77
C SER A 171 1.82 -11.23 4.57
N VAL A 172 0.57 -10.86 4.24
CA VAL A 172 -0.64 -11.52 4.75
C VAL A 172 -0.53 -13.05 4.58
N THR A 173 -0.03 -13.49 3.43
CA THR A 173 0.20 -14.90 3.12
C THR A 173 1.23 -15.54 4.06
N ASP A 174 2.32 -14.85 4.39
CA ASP A 174 3.33 -15.38 5.30
C ASP A 174 2.81 -15.53 6.73
N ARG A 175 2.04 -14.54 7.22
CA ARG A 175 1.40 -14.64 8.54
C ARG A 175 0.40 -15.79 8.60
N LEU A 176 -0.45 -15.93 7.59
CA LEU A 176 -1.41 -17.03 7.53
C LEU A 176 -0.70 -18.39 7.44
N ARG A 177 0.45 -18.48 6.74
CA ARG A 177 1.27 -19.70 6.69
C ARG A 177 1.87 -20.02 8.06
N SER A 178 2.37 -19.02 8.78
CA SER A 178 2.84 -19.15 10.16
C SER A 178 1.72 -19.67 11.08
N ALA A 179 0.52 -19.10 10.98
CA ALA A 179 -0.64 -19.53 11.77
C ALA A 179 -1.06 -20.98 11.51
N VAL A 180 -1.01 -21.45 10.26
CA VAL A 180 -1.28 -22.86 9.94
C VAL A 180 -0.21 -23.76 10.57
N ALA A 181 1.07 -23.38 10.48
CA ALA A 181 2.17 -24.15 11.08
C ALA A 181 2.09 -24.21 12.61
N ALA A 182 1.63 -23.12 13.24
CA ALA A 182 1.42 -23.03 14.69
C ALA A 182 0.11 -23.68 15.18
N GLY A 183 -0.79 -24.09 14.26
CA GLY A 183 -2.11 -24.63 14.60
C GLY A 183 -3.14 -23.59 15.02
N GLU A 184 -2.86 -22.29 14.83
CA GLU A 184 -3.78 -21.18 15.07
C GLU A 184 -4.89 -21.10 14.00
N LEU A 185 -4.62 -21.61 12.79
CA LEU A 185 -5.57 -21.64 11.68
C LEU A 185 -5.73 -23.06 11.13
N ALA A 186 -6.92 -23.64 11.30
CA ALA A 186 -7.29 -24.92 10.70
C ALA A 186 -7.95 -24.70 9.34
N THR A 187 -7.25 -24.99 8.25
CA THR A 187 -7.79 -24.88 6.89
C THR A 187 -7.26 -25.95 5.96
N SER A 188 -8.10 -26.37 5.00
CA SER A 188 -7.69 -27.20 3.86
C SER A 188 -7.48 -26.39 2.58
N ALA A 189 -7.82 -25.10 2.59
CA ALA A 189 -7.68 -24.23 1.43
C ALA A 189 -6.26 -23.67 1.31
N PRO A 190 -5.77 -23.38 0.09
CA PRO A 190 -4.48 -22.73 -0.10
C PRO A 190 -4.43 -21.36 0.58
N VAL A 191 -3.36 -21.09 1.34
CA VAL A 191 -3.20 -19.83 2.09
C VAL A 191 -3.23 -18.60 1.18
N ALA A 192 -2.68 -18.70 -0.04
CA ALA A 192 -2.72 -17.62 -1.01
C ALA A 192 -4.16 -17.23 -1.40
N GLU A 193 -5.07 -18.20 -1.54
CA GLU A 193 -6.48 -17.92 -1.85
C GLU A 193 -7.18 -17.24 -0.67
N ILE A 194 -6.86 -17.63 0.57
CA ILE A 194 -7.40 -16.97 1.77
C ILE A 194 -6.91 -15.52 1.84
N ALA A 195 -5.63 -15.27 1.54
CA ALA A 195 -5.08 -13.91 1.47
C ALA A 195 -5.76 -13.07 0.37
N GLU A 196 -5.97 -13.63 -0.83
CA GLU A 196 -6.71 -12.97 -1.91
C GLU A 196 -8.14 -12.62 -1.50
N LEU A 197 -8.86 -13.54 -0.85
CA LEU A 197 -10.21 -13.31 -0.34
C LEU A 197 -10.25 -12.21 0.72
N LEU A 198 -9.30 -12.21 1.66
CA LEU A 198 -9.18 -11.18 2.69
C LEU A 198 -8.94 -9.80 2.07
N VAL A 199 -7.96 -9.69 1.17
CA VAL A 199 -7.65 -8.42 0.49
C VAL A 199 -8.82 -7.96 -0.37
N GLY A 200 -9.49 -8.87 -1.09
CA GLY A 200 -10.69 -8.55 -1.86
C GLY A 200 -11.82 -8.00 -0.99
N ALA A 201 -12.06 -8.60 0.18
CA ALA A 201 -13.05 -8.12 1.14
C ALA A 201 -12.69 -6.73 1.69
N VAL A 202 -11.40 -6.49 1.98
CA VAL A 202 -10.90 -5.17 2.41
C VAL A 202 -11.16 -4.12 1.33
N ILE A 203 -10.79 -4.40 0.08
CA ILE A 203 -11.00 -3.49 -1.05
C ILE A 203 -12.49 -3.15 -1.19
N LEU A 204 -13.35 -4.17 -1.23
CA LEU A 204 -14.79 -3.98 -1.40
C LEU A 204 -15.41 -3.13 -0.28
N ARG A 205 -15.04 -3.41 0.98
CA ARG A 205 -15.54 -2.68 2.14
C ARG A 205 -14.97 -1.28 2.25
N ALA A 206 -13.71 -1.07 1.85
CA ALA A 206 -13.13 0.26 1.79
C ALA A 206 -13.83 1.14 0.75
N LEU A 207 -14.08 0.61 -0.46
CA LEU A 207 -14.85 1.31 -1.49
C LEU A 207 -16.29 1.61 -1.07
N SER A 208 -16.90 0.69 -0.33
CA SER A 208 -18.26 0.83 0.19
C SER A 208 -18.32 1.68 1.47
N ARG A 209 -17.16 2.06 2.04
CA ARG A 209 -17.04 2.78 3.31
C ARG A 209 -17.70 2.06 4.50
N THR A 210 -17.66 0.72 4.49
CA THR A 210 -18.31 -0.16 5.49
C THR A 210 -17.31 -0.98 6.31
N GLY A 211 -16.00 -0.76 6.14
CA GLY A 211 -14.97 -1.61 6.75
C GLY A 211 -14.39 -1.12 8.08
N GLY A 212 -14.52 0.16 8.41
CA GLY A 212 -13.74 0.79 9.49
C GLY A 212 -14.28 0.61 10.91
N ASP A 213 -15.49 0.06 11.09
CA ASP A 213 -16.02 -0.17 12.44
C ASP A 213 -15.50 -1.49 13.04
N ARG A 214 -15.39 -1.53 14.37
CA ARG A 214 -14.84 -2.67 15.13
C ARG A 214 -15.63 -3.96 14.88
N GLU A 215 -16.94 -3.84 14.67
CA GLU A 215 -17.83 -4.99 14.47
C GLU A 215 -17.60 -5.63 13.10
N ALA A 216 -17.42 -4.82 12.06
CA ALA A 216 -17.10 -5.24 10.71
C ALA A 216 -15.74 -5.95 10.65
N VAL A 217 -14.73 -5.39 11.33
CA VAL A 217 -13.42 -6.03 11.49
C VAL A 217 -13.57 -7.38 12.19
N SER A 218 -14.26 -7.44 13.33
CA SER A 218 -14.48 -8.68 14.08
C SER A 218 -15.19 -9.75 13.25
N ARG A 219 -16.22 -9.37 12.48
CA ARG A 219 -16.92 -10.29 11.57
C ARG A 219 -16.03 -10.81 10.45
N LEU A 220 -15.12 -9.99 9.92
CA LEU A 220 -14.20 -10.42 8.87
C LEU A 220 -13.18 -11.41 9.42
N VAL A 221 -12.60 -11.14 10.59
CA VAL A 221 -11.66 -12.04 11.27
C VAL A 221 -12.34 -13.37 11.59
N ALA A 222 -13.55 -13.35 12.14
CA ALA A 222 -14.32 -14.56 12.44
C ALA A 222 -14.58 -15.40 11.16
N ALA A 223 -14.88 -14.75 10.03
CA ALA A 223 -15.10 -15.46 8.77
C ALA A 223 -13.85 -16.15 8.23
N ILE A 224 -12.65 -15.70 8.60
CA ILE A 224 -11.37 -16.27 8.15
C ILE A 224 -10.88 -17.37 9.07
N VAL A 225 -10.99 -17.16 10.40
CA VAL A 225 -10.40 -18.05 11.40
C VAL A 225 -11.37 -19.12 11.89
N GLY A 226 -12.68 -18.96 11.67
CA GLY A 226 -13.72 -19.85 12.20
C GLY A 226 -14.10 -19.53 13.63
#